data_AF-A0A6J5IUF7-F1
#
_entry.id   AF-A0A6J5IUF7-F1
#
_cell.length_a   1.000
_cell.length_b   1.000
_cell.length_c   1.000
_cell.angle_alpha   90.00
_cell.angle_beta   90.00
_cell.angle_gamma   90.00
#
_symmetry.space_group_name_H-M   'P 1'
#
loop_
_entity.id
_entity.type
_entity.pdbx_description
1 polymer ?
#
loop_
_entity_poly.entity_id
_entity_poly.type
_entity_poly.pdbx_seq_one_letter_code
_entity_poly.pdbx_strand_id
1 'polypeptide(L)'
;MPDVPEVPDVPEVPDVPEVPDVPEVPDVPEVPDVPEVPDVPEVPDVPEVPDVPEVPDVPEVPEVPEVPDVPEVPDVPEVPDVPEVPDVPEVPEVPELPEVPPPEVPDVPPPDVPPPDVPEVPELPPVPDVLGLIVGGVVGPSTEPQP
;
A
#
# COMPACT_ATOMS: atom_id res chain seq x y z
N MET A 1 -41.85 -131.07 -146.88
CA MET A 1 -42.64 -129.93 -146.39
C MET A 1 -42.18 -129.70 -144.96
N PRO A 2 -41.59 -128.54 -144.59
CA PRO A 2 -41.33 -128.26 -143.18
C PRO A 2 -42.55 -127.56 -142.57
N ASP A 3 -43.08 -128.16 -141.51
CA ASP A 3 -44.07 -127.59 -140.59
C ASP A 3 -43.53 -126.32 -139.93
N VAL A 4 -44.38 -125.30 -139.77
CA VAL A 4 -44.05 -124.08 -139.02
C VAL A 4 -44.79 -124.11 -137.68
N PRO A 5 -44.10 -123.85 -136.56
CA PRO A 5 -44.58 -124.21 -135.22
C PRO A 5 -45.75 -123.35 -134.74
N GLU A 6 -46.60 -123.95 -133.90
CA GLU A 6 -47.66 -123.24 -133.18
C GLU A 6 -47.09 -122.16 -132.25
N VAL A 7 -47.74 -121.00 -132.25
CA VAL A 7 -47.37 -119.85 -131.41
C VAL A 7 -47.84 -120.07 -129.97
N PRO A 8 -46.99 -119.83 -128.96
CA PRO A 8 -47.38 -119.97 -127.56
C PRO A 8 -48.42 -118.92 -127.15
N ASP A 9 -49.38 -119.32 -126.32
CA ASP A 9 -50.37 -118.42 -125.73
C ASP A 9 -49.72 -117.33 -124.87
N VAL A 10 -50.31 -116.14 -124.94
CA VAL A 10 -49.79 -114.93 -124.30
C VAL A 10 -50.17 -114.93 -122.82
N PRO A 11 -49.24 -114.70 -121.88
CA PRO A 11 -49.56 -114.66 -120.46
C PRO A 11 -50.47 -113.47 -120.12
N GLU A 12 -51.40 -113.69 -119.18
CA GLU A 12 -52.26 -112.64 -118.65
C GLU A 12 -51.47 -111.59 -117.87
N VAL A 13 -51.86 -110.33 -118.03
CA VAL A 13 -51.21 -109.20 -117.36
C VAL A 13 -51.69 -109.09 -115.91
N PRO A 14 -50.79 -108.94 -114.93
CA PRO A 14 -51.17 -108.76 -113.54
C PRO A 14 -51.91 -107.45 -113.29
N ASP A 15 -52.84 -107.46 -112.35
CA ASP A 15 -53.52 -106.25 -111.88
C ASP A 15 -52.56 -105.27 -111.21
N VAL A 16 -52.85 -103.98 -111.41
CA VAL A 16 -52.02 -102.88 -110.90
C VAL A 16 -52.40 -102.61 -109.44
N PRO A 17 -51.45 -102.52 -108.50
CA PRO A 17 -51.75 -102.22 -107.11
C PRO A 17 -52.35 -100.83 -106.93
N GLU A 18 -53.29 -100.68 -105.98
CA GLU A 18 -53.82 -99.37 -105.61
C GLU A 18 -52.77 -98.51 -104.93
N VAL A 19 -52.81 -97.21 -105.22
CA VAL A 19 -51.88 -96.22 -104.67
C VAL A 19 -52.33 -95.81 -103.27
N PRO A 20 -51.45 -95.84 -102.25
CA PRO A 20 -51.80 -95.38 -100.92
C PRO A 20 -52.13 -93.89 -100.88
N ASP A 21 -53.05 -93.50 -99.98
CA ASP A 21 -53.38 -92.10 -99.72
C ASP A 21 -52.19 -91.33 -99.14
N VAL A 22 -52.14 -90.04 -99.48
CA VAL A 22 -51.07 -89.15 -99.03
C VAL A 22 -51.36 -88.67 -97.60
N PRO A 23 -50.41 -88.76 -96.66
CA PRO A 23 -50.61 -88.27 -95.30
C PRO A 23 -50.86 -86.75 -95.26
N GLU A 24 -51.72 -86.30 -94.35
CA GLU A 24 -51.93 -84.87 -94.12
C GLU A 24 -50.68 -84.21 -93.53
N VAL A 25 -50.45 -82.95 -93.93
CA VAL A 25 -49.30 -82.17 -93.49
C VAL A 25 -49.62 -81.53 -92.14
N PRO A 26 -48.78 -81.71 -91.10
CA PRO A 26 -49.00 -81.06 -89.82
C PRO A 26 -48.96 -79.53 -89.91
N ASP A 27 -49.78 -78.87 -89.10
CA ASP A 27 -49.77 -77.41 -88.98
C ASP A 27 -48.42 -76.88 -88.46
N VAL A 28 -48.05 -75.70 -88.95
CA VAL A 28 -46.82 -75.02 -88.52
C VAL A 28 -47.06 -74.35 -87.16
N PRO A 29 -46.21 -74.61 -86.14
CA PRO A 29 -46.31 -73.94 -84.86
C PRO A 29 -46.16 -72.42 -84.99
N GLU A 30 -46.92 -71.66 -84.20
CA GLU A 30 -46.78 -70.20 -84.14
C GLU A 30 -45.42 -69.80 -83.55
N VAL A 31 -44.86 -68.71 -84.07
CA VAL A 31 -43.59 -68.16 -83.59
C VAL A 31 -43.86 -67.37 -82.31
N PRO A 32 -43.15 -67.66 -81.20
CA PRO A 32 -43.30 -66.88 -79.97
C PRO A 32 -42.91 -65.42 -80.18
N ASP A 33 -43.62 -64.52 -79.49
CA ASP A 33 -43.28 -63.10 -79.48
C ASP A 33 -41.88 -62.84 -78.90
N VAL A 34 -41.21 -61.82 -79.45
CA VAL A 34 -39.90 -61.38 -78.96
C VAL A 34 -40.11 -60.54 -77.69
N PRO A 35 -39.46 -60.87 -76.56
CA PRO A 35 -39.53 -60.06 -75.36
C PRO A 35 -39.03 -58.64 -75.60
N GLU A 36 -39.70 -57.65 -75.01
CA GLU A 36 -39.25 -56.26 -75.05
C GLU A 36 -37.91 -56.08 -74.34
N VAL A 37 -37.07 -55.21 -74.88
CA VAL A 37 -35.78 -54.86 -74.27
C VAL A 37 -36.04 -53.88 -73.13
N PRO A 38 -35.58 -54.17 -71.90
CA PRO A 38 -35.72 -53.23 -70.79
C PRO A 38 -34.99 -51.91 -71.07
N ASP A 39 -35.56 -50.80 -70.62
CA ASP A 39 -34.92 -49.49 -70.69
C ASP A 39 -33.60 -49.47 -69.91
N VAL A 40 -32.65 -48.68 -70.43
CA VAL A 40 -31.37 -48.45 -69.76
C VAL A 40 -31.59 -47.45 -68.62
N PRO A 41 -31.20 -47.77 -67.37
CA PRO A 41 -31.28 -46.83 -66.26
C PRO A 41 -30.47 -45.56 -66.53
N GLU A 42 -31.02 -44.40 -66.16
CA GLU A 42 -30.31 -43.13 -66.24
C GLU A 42 -29.08 -43.12 -65.32
N VAL A 43 -28.01 -42.47 -65.77
CA VAL A 43 -26.80 -42.29 -64.96
C VAL A 43 -27.06 -41.16 -63.97
N PRO A 44 -26.90 -41.38 -62.66
CA PRO A 44 -27.04 -40.31 -61.67
C PRO A 44 -26.04 -39.18 -61.91
N ASP A 45 -26.47 -37.94 -61.67
CA ASP A 45 -25.59 -36.78 -61.71
C ASP A 45 -24.45 -36.90 -60.70
N VAL A 46 -23.28 -36.36 -61.06
CA VAL A 46 -22.13 -36.27 -60.16
C VAL A 46 -22.39 -35.14 -59.15
N PRO A 47 -22.32 -35.40 -57.84
CA PRO A 47 -22.47 -34.34 -56.84
C PRO A 47 -21.41 -33.25 -57.02
N GLU A 48 -21.81 -31.99 -56.82
CA GLU A 48 -20.88 -30.86 -56.83
C GLU A 48 -19.85 -30.99 -55.70
N VAL A 49 -18.61 -30.57 -55.98
CA VAL A 49 -17.54 -30.52 -54.98
C VAL A 49 -17.78 -29.28 -54.11
N PRO A 50 -17.89 -29.42 -52.77
CA PRO A 50 -18.01 -28.26 -51.89
C PRO A 50 -16.80 -27.34 -52.00
N ASP A 51 -17.04 -26.03 -51.90
CA ASP A 51 -15.97 -25.04 -51.84
C ASP A 51 -15.05 -25.26 -50.63
N VAL A 52 -13.77 -24.91 -50.79
CA VAL A 52 -12.80 -24.94 -49.69
C VAL A 52 -13.07 -23.73 -48.78
N PRO A 53 -13.29 -23.94 -47.47
CA PRO A 53 -13.46 -22.83 -46.52
C PRO A 53 -12.25 -21.89 -46.52
N GLU A 54 -12.48 -20.59 -46.44
CA GLU A 54 -11.42 -19.60 -46.28
C GLU A 54 -10.67 -19.80 -44.96
N VAL A 55 -9.36 -19.56 -44.98
CA VAL A 55 -8.53 -19.59 -43.77
C VAL A 55 -8.77 -18.27 -43.02
N PRO A 56 -9.19 -18.30 -41.74
CA PRO A 56 -9.35 -17.08 -40.95
C PRO A 56 -8.03 -16.32 -40.81
N ASP A 57 -8.10 -14.99 -40.81
CA ASP A 57 -6.94 -14.14 -40.54
C ASP A 57 -6.35 -14.41 -39.16
N VAL A 58 -5.03 -14.25 -39.04
CA VAL A 58 -4.31 -14.36 -37.77
C VAL A 58 -4.60 -13.08 -36.96
N PRO A 59 -5.11 -13.18 -35.72
CA PRO A 59 -5.33 -12.01 -34.87
C PRO A 59 -4.02 -11.26 -34.61
N GLU A 60 -4.07 -9.93 -34.59
CA GLU A 60 -2.91 -9.12 -34.23
C GLU A 60 -2.48 -9.35 -32.78
N VAL A 61 -1.16 -9.31 -32.54
CA VAL A 61 -0.61 -9.42 -31.19
C VAL A 61 -0.82 -8.10 -30.46
N PRO A 62 -1.49 -8.09 -29.29
CA PRO A 62 -1.66 -6.88 -28.50
C PRO A 62 -0.30 -6.26 -28.13
N GLU A 63 -0.21 -4.93 -28.17
CA GLU A 63 0.98 -4.21 -27.72
C GLU A 63 1.22 -4.44 -26.22
N VAL A 64 2.49 -4.50 -25.83
CA VAL A 64 2.87 -4.60 -24.41
C VAL A 64 2.67 -3.23 -23.78
N PRO A 65 1.87 -3.10 -22.70
CA PRO A 65 1.70 -1.82 -22.02
C PRO A 65 3.05 -1.29 -21.49
N GLU A 66 3.25 0.02 -21.57
CA GLU A 66 4.43 0.67 -21.01
C GLU A 66 4.44 0.52 -19.47
N VAL A 67 5.64 0.39 -18.91
CA VAL A 67 5.83 0.35 -17.46
C VAL A 67 5.66 1.78 -16.92
N PRO A 68 4.76 2.03 -15.96
CA PRO A 68 4.62 3.35 -15.36
C PRO A 68 5.92 3.79 -14.67
N ASP A 69 6.22 5.09 -14.75
CA ASP A 69 7.34 5.69 -14.03
C ASP A 69 7.22 5.48 -12.51
N VAL A 70 8.37 5.32 -11.86
CA VAL A 70 8.43 5.25 -10.40
C VAL A 70 8.22 6.65 -9.83
N PRO A 71 7.25 6.87 -8.92
CA PRO A 71 7.06 8.17 -8.29
C PRO A 71 8.31 8.61 -7.53
N GLU A 72 8.63 9.91 -7.61
CA GLU A 72 9.75 10.47 -6.84
C GLU A 72 9.46 10.37 -5.33
N VAL A 73 10.52 10.13 -4.55
CA VAL A 73 10.44 10.11 -3.10
C VAL A 73 10.36 11.55 -2.60
N PRO A 74 9.33 11.95 -1.83
CA PRO A 74 9.25 13.29 -1.28
C PRO A 74 10.44 13.59 -0.36
N ASP A 75 10.92 14.83 -0.40
CA ASP A 75 11.95 15.29 0.53
C ASP A 75 11.49 15.19 1.99
N VAL A 76 12.44 14.89 2.88
CA VAL A 76 12.18 14.88 4.32
C VAL A 76 12.09 16.34 4.80
N PRO A 77 10.99 16.73 5.48
CA PRO A 77 10.86 18.08 6.02
C PRO A 77 11.99 18.40 7.00
N GLU A 78 12.50 19.64 6.95
CA GLU A 78 13.49 20.11 7.92
C GLU A 78 12.89 20.15 9.32
N VAL A 79 13.71 19.82 10.32
CA VAL A 79 13.33 19.89 11.73
C VAL A 79 13.36 21.35 12.16
N PRO A 80 12.25 21.91 12.70
CA PRO A 80 12.25 23.30 13.17
C PRO A 80 13.27 23.51 14.28
N ASP A 81 13.90 24.69 14.29
CA ASP A 81 14.78 25.10 15.38
C ASP A 81 14.04 25.14 16.73
N VAL A 82 14.77 24.83 17.80
CA VAL A 82 14.25 24.93 19.17
C VAL A 82 14.21 26.42 19.56
N PRO A 83 13.06 26.97 20.00
CA PRO A 83 12.97 28.35 20.45
C PRO A 83 13.94 28.65 21.60
N GLU A 84 14.56 29.82 21.56
CA GLU A 84 15.40 30.28 22.69
C GLU A 84 14.56 30.48 23.95
N VAL A 85 15.16 30.17 25.10
CA VAL A 85 14.52 30.37 26.41
C VAL A 85 14.59 31.86 26.74
N PRO A 86 13.46 32.54 27.04
CA PRO A 86 13.47 33.94 27.41
C PRO A 86 14.30 34.20 28.67
N ASP A 87 15.00 35.33 28.71
CA ASP A 87 15.73 35.78 29.90
C ASP A 87 14.78 36.01 31.09
N VAL A 88 15.29 35.72 32.29
CA VAL A 88 14.55 35.95 33.53
C VAL A 88 14.55 37.45 33.84
N PRO A 89 13.38 38.10 34.07
CA PRO A 89 13.33 39.52 34.38
C PRO A 89 14.09 39.84 35.69
N GLU A 90 14.84 40.94 35.70
CA GLU A 90 15.48 41.43 36.93
C GLU A 90 14.43 41.87 37.96
N VAL A 91 14.67 41.53 39.22
CA VAL A 91 13.80 41.92 40.33
C VAL A 91 13.97 43.42 40.62
N PRO A 92 12.87 44.20 40.71
CA PRO A 92 12.95 45.62 41.04
C PRO A 92 13.56 45.86 42.42
N GLU A 93 14.42 46.88 42.53
CA GLU A 93 14.95 47.33 43.81
C GLU A 93 13.82 47.87 44.71
N VAL A 94 13.87 47.53 45.99
CA VAL A 94 12.88 48.00 46.98
C VAL A 94 13.16 49.47 47.34
N PRO A 95 12.14 50.36 47.34
CA PRO A 95 12.33 51.75 47.72
C PRO A 95 12.75 51.88 49.19
N GLU A 96 13.74 52.73 49.46
CA GLU A 96 14.13 53.06 50.83
C GLU A 96 12.98 53.78 51.56
N LEU A 97 12.72 53.37 52.81
CA LEU A 97 11.65 53.94 53.62
C LEU A 97 12.06 55.34 54.15
N PRO A 98 11.12 56.31 54.20
CA PRO A 98 11.42 57.64 54.73
C PRO A 98 11.83 57.59 56.21
N GLU A 99 12.91 58.28 56.56
CA GLU A 99 13.31 58.47 57.96
C GLU A 99 12.29 59.33 58.71
N VAL A 100 11.84 58.87 59.88
CA VAL A 100 10.86 59.59 60.71
C VAL A 100 11.61 60.48 61.71
N PRO A 101 11.29 61.79 61.82
CA PRO A 101 11.96 62.67 62.76
C PRO A 101 11.66 62.31 64.22
N PRO A 102 12.60 62.54 65.15
CA PRO A 102 12.39 62.25 66.57
C PRO A 102 11.31 63.15 67.19
N PRO A 103 10.60 62.68 68.23
CA PRO A 103 9.55 63.46 68.88
C PRO A 103 10.12 64.64 69.70
N GLU A 104 9.47 65.80 69.59
CA GLU A 104 9.77 67.00 70.39
C GLU A 104 9.35 66.77 71.86
N VAL A 105 10.27 67.03 72.80
CA VAL A 105 9.98 66.98 74.25
C VAL A 105 9.52 68.35 74.75
N PRO A 106 8.43 68.46 75.52
CA PRO A 106 8.01 69.75 76.10
C PRO A 106 8.96 70.21 77.22
N ASP A 107 9.42 71.46 77.14
CA ASP A 107 10.20 72.12 78.20
C ASP A 107 9.34 72.33 79.47
N VAL A 108 9.84 71.86 80.62
CA VAL A 108 9.17 71.96 81.93
C VAL A 108 9.96 72.93 82.83
N PRO A 109 9.33 73.93 83.47
CA PRO A 109 10.05 74.86 84.34
C PRO A 109 10.57 74.18 85.62
N PRO A 110 11.71 74.63 86.18
CA PRO A 110 12.31 74.03 87.37
C PRO A 110 11.44 74.28 88.62
N PRO A 111 11.44 73.33 89.59
CA PRO A 111 10.65 73.45 90.80
C PRO A 111 11.24 74.47 91.81
N ASP A 112 10.36 75.25 92.47
CA ASP A 112 10.69 76.11 93.60
C ASP A 112 10.97 75.26 94.86
N VAL A 113 12.21 75.27 95.35
CA VAL A 113 12.63 74.55 96.57
C VAL A 113 13.06 75.58 97.63
N PRO A 114 12.48 75.57 98.84
CA PRO A 114 12.93 76.46 99.91
C PRO A 114 14.32 76.06 100.43
N PRO A 115 15.14 77.01 100.94
CA PRO A 115 16.49 76.73 101.39
C PRO A 115 16.50 75.83 102.65
N PRO A 116 17.49 74.94 102.79
CA PRO A 116 17.58 74.01 103.91
C PRO A 116 17.97 74.70 105.22
N ASP A 117 17.39 74.24 106.34
CA ASP A 117 17.72 74.69 107.69
C ASP A 117 19.16 74.30 108.08
N VAL A 118 19.93 75.26 108.57
CA VAL A 118 21.31 75.04 109.02
C VAL A 118 21.33 74.49 110.46
N PRO A 119 22.04 73.36 110.72
CA PRO A 119 22.19 72.82 112.07
C PRO A 119 23.22 73.60 112.88
N GLU A 120 22.96 73.80 114.19
CA GLU A 120 23.87 74.51 115.10
C GLU A 120 25.20 73.78 115.30
N VAL A 121 26.29 74.55 115.29
CA VAL A 121 27.68 74.06 115.31
C VAL A 121 28.10 73.65 116.73
N PRO A 122 28.66 72.45 116.94
CA PRO A 122 29.24 72.06 118.23
C PRO A 122 30.58 72.79 118.47
N GLU A 123 30.79 73.32 119.68
CA GLU A 123 32.08 73.91 120.05
C GLU A 123 33.17 72.83 120.20
N LEU A 124 34.33 73.06 119.58
CA LEU A 124 35.49 72.16 119.63
C LEU A 124 36.69 72.78 120.39
N PRO A 125 37.48 71.94 121.08
CA PRO A 125 38.41 72.34 122.14
C PRO A 125 39.74 72.95 121.64
N PRO A 126 40.52 73.62 122.51
CA PRO A 126 41.72 74.36 122.09
C PRO A 126 42.95 73.49 121.76
N VAL A 127 43.75 74.11 120.88
CA VAL A 127 44.95 73.74 120.10
C VAL A 127 46.10 72.98 120.79
N PRO A 128 47.04 72.49 119.97
CA PRO A 128 48.45 72.72 120.25
C PRO A 128 49.22 73.33 119.05
N ASP A 129 49.96 74.40 119.32
CA ASP A 129 50.89 75.04 118.41
C ASP A 129 52.19 74.23 118.26
N VAL A 130 52.61 73.94 117.03
CA VAL A 130 54.03 73.67 116.76
C VAL A 130 54.46 74.23 115.40
N LEU A 131 55.06 75.42 115.47
CA LEU A 131 55.94 75.99 114.47
C LEU A 131 57.17 75.10 114.28
N GLY A 132 57.55 74.78 113.04
CA GLY A 132 58.85 74.17 112.81
C GLY A 132 59.14 73.70 111.40
N LEU A 133 59.72 74.61 110.62
CA LEU A 133 61.01 74.36 109.96
C LEU A 133 61.07 73.44 108.72
N ILE A 134 61.18 74.11 107.57
CA ILE A 134 62.18 73.97 106.48
C ILE A 134 62.28 72.63 105.73
N VAL A 135 61.97 72.59 104.43
CA VAL A 135 62.86 72.88 103.28
C VAL A 135 64.11 72.00 103.23
N GLY A 136 64.19 71.17 102.17
CA GLY A 136 65.47 70.80 101.55
C GLY A 136 65.60 69.32 101.20
N GLY A 137 65.74 69.00 99.91
CA GLY A 137 66.17 67.66 99.50
C GLY A 137 66.02 67.33 98.02
N VAL A 138 66.72 68.06 97.15
CA VAL A 138 66.98 67.69 95.74
C VAL A 138 68.05 66.60 95.73
N VAL A 139 67.88 65.48 95.01
CA VAL A 139 68.94 64.76 94.26
C VAL A 139 68.28 63.89 93.17
N GLY A 140 68.78 63.98 91.92
CA GLY A 140 68.36 63.20 90.74
C GLY A 140 68.91 61.76 90.68
N PRO A 141 69.48 61.33 89.54
CA PRO A 141 68.78 60.79 88.36
C PRO A 141 69.23 59.35 88.02
N SER A 142 68.74 58.83 86.87
CA SER A 142 69.43 57.86 85.99
C SER A 142 69.00 56.37 86.03
N THR A 143 68.72 55.85 84.82
CA THR A 143 69.01 54.49 84.26
C THR A 143 68.41 53.27 84.99
N GLU A 144 67.45 52.50 84.45
CA GLU A 144 67.48 51.46 83.38
C GLU A 144 66.61 50.27 83.92
N PRO A 145 66.36 49.12 83.24
CA PRO A 145 66.19 48.78 81.81
C PRO A 145 64.78 48.23 81.50
N GLN A 146 64.52 48.08 80.20
CA GLN A 146 63.37 47.37 79.63
C GLN A 146 63.39 45.86 79.92
N PRO A 147 62.24 45.18 79.89
CA PRO A 147 62.18 43.76 79.53
C PRO A 147 62.42 43.55 78.03
#